data_AF-A0A3M1FWU3-F1
#
_entry.id   AF-A0A3M1FWU3-F1
#
_cell.length_a   1.000
_cell.length_b   1.000
_cell.length_c   1.000
_cell.angle_alpha   90.00
_cell.angle_beta   90.00
_cell.angle_gamma   90.00
#
_symmetry.space_group_name_H-M   'P 1'
#
loop_
_entity.id
_entity.type
_entity.pdbx_description
1 polymer ?
#
loop_
_entity_poly.entity_id
_entity_poly.type
_entity_poly.pdbx_seq_one_letter_code
_entity_poly.pdbx_strand_id
1 'polypeptide(L)'
;MKRVIFLFLDGVGLGPDDPKTNPLVAAHLPTLQELLDGAPLSVASGRVCTPHACLIPTDAAMGVPGRPQSATGQAAILTGVNAPARLGEHYGPRPDARVRAILDEAGLFARLTQGGWAAYFCNAYPQRYFDAVERGKRLLSAIPYAAVQGGLRLLTAEDMRAGRALSANFTGEGWRTELGYTDTPVYTPEEAGRQLWRIAQDYHFVFFEHWLTDLLGHRRDLAGAVAALERFDSFLAGLLEAANLSETLIIIGSDHGNVEDCSTRKHTENPALTILLGAGR
;
A
#
# COMPACT_ATOMS: atom_id res chain seq x y z
N MET A 1 0.93 7.07 22.81
CA MET A 1 2.13 7.10 21.93
C MET A 1 1.68 7.53 20.56
N LYS A 2 2.27 8.59 19.97
CA LYS A 2 1.90 8.98 18.60
C LYS A 2 2.39 7.94 17.60
N ARG A 3 1.54 7.61 16.64
CA ARG A 3 1.79 6.54 15.66
C ARG A 3 1.38 6.95 14.25
N VAL A 4 2.08 6.39 13.26
CA VAL A 4 1.68 6.44 11.86
C VAL A 4 1.51 5.01 11.33
N ILE A 5 0.39 4.75 10.65
CA ILE A 5 0.16 3.53 9.88
C ILE A 5 0.03 3.92 8.41
N PHE A 6 0.92 3.41 7.57
CA PHE A 6 0.88 3.60 6.13
C PHE A 6 0.33 2.33 5.46
N LEU A 7 -0.88 2.42 4.92
CA LEU A 7 -1.53 1.41 4.11
C LEU A 7 -1.25 1.73 2.64
N PHE A 8 -0.25 1.06 2.07
CA PHE A 8 0.13 1.25 0.68
C PHE A 8 -0.69 0.35 -0.24
N LEU A 9 -1.41 0.96 -1.19
CA LEU A 9 -2.13 0.27 -2.25
C LEU A 9 -1.41 0.53 -3.57
N ASP A 10 -0.87 -0.50 -4.19
CA ASP A 10 -0.05 -0.37 -5.40
C ASP A 10 -0.96 -0.04 -6.60
N GLY A 11 -0.59 0.95 -7.41
CA GLY A 11 -1.29 1.28 -8.66
C GLY A 11 -2.75 1.71 -8.52
N VAL A 12 -3.10 2.51 -7.50
CA VAL A 12 -4.45 3.06 -7.27
C VAL A 12 -4.48 4.56 -7.51
N GLY A 13 -5.08 4.99 -8.62
CA GLY A 13 -5.31 6.40 -8.95
C GLY A 13 -6.76 6.84 -8.77
N LEU A 14 -7.02 8.10 -9.08
CA LEU A 14 -8.35 8.71 -9.16
C LEU A 14 -8.72 8.93 -10.63
N GLY A 15 -9.53 8.02 -11.17
CA GLY A 15 -9.90 7.99 -12.59
C GLY A 15 -11.27 8.62 -12.87
N PRO A 16 -11.79 8.49 -14.11
CA PRO A 16 -13.13 8.92 -14.46
C PRO A 16 -14.22 8.31 -13.57
N ASP A 17 -15.32 9.04 -13.39
CA ASP A 17 -16.51 8.56 -12.68
C ASP A 17 -17.35 7.63 -13.57
N ASP A 18 -16.80 6.45 -13.90
CA ASP A 18 -17.44 5.44 -14.74
C ASP A 18 -17.36 4.04 -14.10
N PRO A 19 -18.45 3.50 -13.54
CA PRO A 19 -18.43 2.18 -12.90
C PRO A 19 -18.20 1.03 -13.88
N LYS A 20 -18.22 1.26 -15.20
CA LYS A 20 -17.91 0.22 -16.18
C LYS A 20 -16.42 -0.03 -16.34
N THR A 21 -15.57 0.89 -15.88
CA THR A 21 -14.12 0.84 -16.07
C THR A 21 -13.34 1.16 -14.81
N ASN A 22 -13.91 1.96 -13.90
CA ASN A 22 -13.29 2.36 -12.64
C ASN A 22 -13.84 1.54 -11.45
N PRO A 23 -13.07 0.59 -10.90
CA PRO A 23 -13.50 -0.22 -9.75
C PRO A 23 -13.68 0.59 -8.46
N LEU A 24 -13.03 1.75 -8.31
CA LEU A 24 -13.23 2.62 -7.13
C LEU A 24 -14.63 3.26 -7.12
N VAL A 25 -15.27 3.36 -8.29
CA VAL A 25 -16.64 3.86 -8.47
C VAL A 25 -17.64 2.70 -8.46
N ALA A 26 -17.26 1.55 -9.01
CA ALA A 26 -18.12 0.38 -9.10
C ALA A 26 -18.30 -0.37 -7.77
N ALA A 27 -17.28 -0.35 -6.90
CA ALA A 27 -17.27 -1.10 -5.66
C ALA A 27 -18.20 -0.50 -4.59
N HIS A 28 -18.76 -1.37 -3.73
CA HIS A 28 -19.46 -0.93 -2.54
C HIS A 28 -18.48 -0.68 -1.39
N LEU A 29 -18.15 0.59 -1.14
CA LEU A 29 -17.13 1.02 -0.17
C LEU A 29 -17.75 1.83 0.98
N PRO A 30 -18.64 1.25 1.82
CA PRO A 30 -19.39 1.99 2.82
C PRO A 30 -18.50 2.76 3.82
N THR A 31 -17.35 2.19 4.20
CA THR A 31 -16.43 2.83 5.14
C THR A 31 -15.82 4.08 4.53
N LEU A 32 -15.27 3.98 3.32
CA LEU A 32 -14.69 5.12 2.62
C LEU A 32 -15.75 6.16 2.23
N GLN A 33 -16.97 5.73 1.88
CA GLN A 33 -18.10 6.62 1.61
C GLN A 33 -18.48 7.42 2.86
N GLU A 34 -18.60 6.79 4.03
CA GLU A 34 -18.88 7.50 5.29
C GLU A 34 -17.76 8.49 5.64
N LEU A 35 -16.50 8.06 5.52
CA LEU A 35 -15.34 8.91 5.82
C LEU A 35 -15.26 10.17 4.94
N LEU A 36 -15.77 10.10 3.72
CA LEU A 36 -15.70 11.16 2.71
C LEU A 36 -17.05 11.85 2.45
N ASP A 37 -18.01 11.73 3.37
CA ASP A 37 -19.36 12.33 3.26
C ASP A 37 -20.06 12.01 1.92
N GLY A 38 -19.85 10.78 1.42
CA GLY A 38 -20.41 10.28 0.18
C GLY A 38 -19.68 10.71 -1.10
N ALA A 39 -18.57 11.42 -1.01
CA ALA A 39 -17.80 11.81 -2.19
C ALA A 39 -17.20 10.57 -2.90
N PRO A 40 -17.36 10.44 -4.24
CA PRO A 40 -16.81 9.30 -4.97
C PRO A 40 -15.28 9.35 -5.03
N LEU A 41 -14.65 8.18 -5.13
CA LEU A 41 -13.20 8.06 -5.34
C LEU A 41 -12.86 8.17 -6.83
N SER A 42 -13.10 9.35 -7.40
CA SER A 42 -12.85 9.67 -8.79
C SER A 42 -12.17 11.04 -8.93
N VAL A 43 -11.65 11.32 -10.12
CA VAL A 43 -11.00 12.61 -10.44
C VAL A 43 -11.96 13.80 -10.25
N ALA A 44 -13.27 13.59 -10.39
CA ALA A 44 -14.29 14.63 -10.27
C ALA A 44 -14.41 15.19 -8.85
N SER A 45 -14.11 14.40 -7.82
CA SER A 45 -14.16 14.84 -6.43
C SER A 45 -13.06 15.84 -6.07
N GLY A 46 -11.92 15.79 -6.76
CA GLY A 46 -10.75 16.59 -6.41
C GLY A 46 -10.32 16.36 -4.95
N ARG A 47 -9.93 17.43 -4.26
CA ARG A 47 -9.59 17.38 -2.84
C ARG A 47 -10.86 17.46 -2.00
N VAL A 48 -11.08 16.48 -1.12
CA VAL A 48 -12.22 16.43 -0.19
C VAL A 48 -11.69 16.35 1.23
N CYS A 49 -12.21 17.15 2.16
CA CYS A 49 -11.83 17.11 3.56
C CYS A 49 -13.09 17.17 4.43
N THR A 50 -13.31 16.13 5.23
CA THR A 50 -14.43 15.99 6.18
C THR A 50 -13.89 16.07 7.63
N PRO A 51 -14.76 16.01 8.65
CA PRO A 51 -14.35 15.81 10.04
C PRO A 51 -13.66 14.46 10.31
N HIS A 52 -13.70 13.50 9.39
CA HIS A 52 -13.14 12.16 9.57
C HIS A 52 -11.91 11.88 8.69
N ALA A 53 -11.86 12.41 7.47
CA ALA A 53 -10.83 12.11 6.49
C ALA A 53 -10.48 13.27 5.56
N CYS A 54 -9.32 13.18 4.90
CA CYS A 54 -8.94 14.05 3.80
C CYS A 54 -8.50 13.21 2.59
N LEU A 55 -9.27 13.26 1.50
CA LEU A 55 -8.85 12.78 0.18
C LEU A 55 -7.99 13.85 -0.51
N ILE A 56 -6.80 13.45 -0.94
CA ILE A 56 -5.85 14.30 -1.65
C ILE A 56 -5.49 13.60 -2.97
N PRO A 57 -5.88 14.15 -4.12
CA PRO A 57 -5.34 13.74 -5.40
C PRO A 57 -3.84 14.09 -5.43
N THR A 58 -2.98 13.08 -5.42
CA THR A 58 -1.53 13.27 -5.35
C THR A 58 -0.93 13.20 -6.75
N ASP A 59 -0.15 14.23 -7.12
CA ASP A 59 0.58 14.24 -8.39
C ASP A 59 1.72 13.21 -8.37
N ALA A 60 1.50 12.08 -9.05
CA ALA A 60 2.49 11.03 -9.22
C ALA A 60 3.50 11.31 -10.34
N ALA A 61 3.23 12.29 -11.22
CA ALA A 61 4.15 12.66 -12.30
C ALA A 61 5.34 13.45 -11.78
N MET A 62 5.17 14.20 -10.68
CA MET A 62 6.24 14.95 -10.00
C MET A 62 7.02 15.88 -10.94
N GLY A 63 6.34 16.44 -11.93
CA GLY A 63 6.93 17.31 -12.96
C GLY A 63 7.81 16.60 -13.99
N VAL A 64 7.83 15.27 -14.04
CA VAL A 64 8.64 14.47 -14.99
C VAL A 64 7.75 13.91 -16.10
N PRO A 65 8.07 14.12 -17.39
CA PRO A 65 7.29 13.58 -18.50
C PRO A 65 7.19 12.05 -18.49
N GLY A 66 6.04 11.55 -18.95
CA GLY A 66 5.76 10.12 -19.06
C GLY A 66 4.91 9.60 -17.90
N ARG A 67 4.53 8.33 -17.99
CA ARG A 67 3.67 7.69 -17.00
C ARG A 67 4.46 7.36 -15.73
N PRO A 68 3.95 7.70 -14.54
CA PRO A 68 4.50 7.23 -13.28
C PRO A 68 4.72 5.71 -13.26
N GLN A 69 5.81 5.27 -12.64
CA GLN A 69 6.23 3.87 -12.56
C GLN A 69 6.59 3.47 -11.14
N SER A 70 6.44 2.20 -10.81
CA SER A 70 6.44 1.74 -9.41
C SER A 70 7.77 1.92 -8.69
N ALA A 71 8.91 1.66 -9.34
CA ALA A 71 10.20 1.74 -8.64
C ALA A 71 10.55 3.18 -8.23
N THR A 72 10.37 4.15 -9.13
CA THR A 72 10.59 5.57 -8.82
C THR A 72 9.49 6.16 -7.94
N GLY A 73 8.23 5.76 -8.13
CA GLY A 73 7.11 6.24 -7.31
C GLY A 73 7.22 5.78 -5.86
N GLN A 74 7.44 4.48 -5.64
CA GLN A 74 7.68 3.93 -4.30
C GLN A 74 8.95 4.52 -3.66
N ALA A 75 10.03 4.73 -4.44
CA ALA A 75 11.22 5.39 -3.92
C ALA A 75 10.93 6.82 -3.46
N ALA A 76 10.09 7.58 -4.17
CA ALA A 76 9.71 8.92 -3.75
C ALA A 76 8.95 8.92 -2.42
N ILE A 77 7.99 8.00 -2.25
CA ILE A 77 7.26 7.81 -0.97
C ILE A 77 8.24 7.46 0.16
N LEU A 78 9.14 6.51 -0.09
CA LEU A 78 10.04 5.96 0.92
C LEU A 78 11.22 6.89 1.25
N THR A 79 11.45 7.97 0.50
CA THR A 79 12.63 8.82 0.71
C THR A 79 12.29 10.30 0.87
N GLY A 80 11.15 10.75 0.33
CA GLY A 80 10.84 12.17 0.16
C GLY A 80 11.66 12.85 -0.95
N VAL A 81 12.47 12.09 -1.69
CA VAL A 81 13.23 12.58 -2.85
C VAL A 81 12.38 12.41 -4.11
N ASN A 82 12.37 13.40 -5.00
CA ASN A 82 11.79 13.24 -6.34
C ASN A 82 12.68 12.29 -7.17
N ALA A 83 12.50 10.99 -6.96
CA ALA A 83 13.27 9.94 -7.59
C ALA A 83 13.20 9.95 -9.12
N PRO A 84 12.03 10.14 -9.79
CA PRO A 84 12.03 10.20 -11.24
C PRO A 84 12.78 11.43 -11.76
N ALA A 85 12.71 12.58 -11.09
CA ALA A 85 13.48 13.75 -11.53
C ALA A 85 14.99 13.52 -11.38
N ARG A 86 15.41 12.82 -10.31
CA ARG A 86 16.81 12.45 -10.09
C ARG A 86 17.34 11.43 -11.10
N LEU A 87 16.48 10.57 -11.63
CA LEU A 87 16.81 9.63 -12.71
C LEU A 87 16.67 10.26 -14.11
N GLY A 88 15.87 11.31 -14.25
CA GLY A 88 15.46 11.89 -15.53
C GLY A 88 14.33 11.14 -16.23
N GLU A 89 13.74 10.13 -15.58
CA GLU A 89 12.66 9.29 -16.13
C GLU A 89 11.85 8.64 -15.02
N HIS A 90 10.60 8.26 -15.34
CA HIS A 90 9.85 7.29 -14.53
C HIS A 90 10.37 5.88 -14.82
N TYR A 91 10.74 5.14 -13.78
CA TYR A 91 11.35 3.81 -13.92
C TYR A 91 10.66 2.76 -13.04
N GLY A 92 10.54 1.54 -13.57
CA GLY A 92 9.90 0.42 -12.88
C GLY A 92 9.90 -0.86 -13.71
N PRO A 93 9.37 -1.97 -13.18
CA PRO A 93 8.64 -2.07 -11.91
C PRO A 93 9.52 -2.33 -10.67
N ARG A 94 10.79 -2.74 -10.84
CA ARG A 94 11.70 -3.04 -9.71
C ARG A 94 12.88 -2.07 -9.69
N PRO A 95 13.42 -1.72 -8.50
CA PRO A 95 14.51 -0.77 -8.40
C PRO A 95 15.82 -1.36 -8.95
N ASP A 96 16.36 -0.71 -9.97
CA ASP A 96 17.72 -0.94 -10.46
C ASP A 96 18.76 -0.31 -9.52
N ALA A 97 20.04 -0.36 -9.88
CA ALA A 97 21.11 0.23 -9.08
C ALA A 97 20.95 1.75 -8.84
N ARG A 98 20.35 2.48 -9.80
CA ARG A 98 20.15 3.93 -9.69
C ARG A 98 19.06 4.25 -8.68
N VAL A 99 17.93 3.54 -8.74
CA VAL A 99 16.84 3.71 -7.76
C VAL A 99 17.29 3.24 -6.37
N ARG A 100 18.04 2.13 -6.29
CA ARG A 100 18.58 1.64 -5.02
C ARG A 100 19.51 2.64 -4.35
N ALA A 101 20.37 3.33 -5.12
CA ALA A 101 21.22 4.38 -4.56
C ALA A 101 20.41 5.50 -3.86
N ILE A 102 19.23 5.86 -4.39
CA ILE A 102 18.33 6.83 -3.75
C ILE A 102 17.72 6.26 -2.45
N LEU A 103 17.28 5.00 -2.50
CA LEU A 103 16.74 4.30 -1.32
C LEU A 103 17.79 4.16 -0.21
N ASP A 104 19.03 3.84 -0.56
CA ASP A 104 20.16 3.68 0.36
C ASP A 104 20.54 5.02 1.02
N GLU A 105 20.43 6.13 0.28
CA GLU A 105 20.75 7.48 0.77
C GLU A 105 19.71 8.02 1.77
N ALA A 106 18.42 7.81 1.50
CA ALA A 106 17.34 8.56 2.18
C ALA A 106 16.17 7.70 2.66
N GLY A 107 16.33 6.37 2.70
CA GLY A 107 15.27 5.42 3.06
C GLY A 107 14.60 5.71 4.40
N LEU A 108 13.27 5.74 4.41
CA LEU A 108 12.43 6.07 5.55
C LEU A 108 12.69 5.13 6.72
N PHE A 109 12.75 3.83 6.47
CA PHE A 109 13.01 2.83 7.51
C PHE A 109 14.39 3.04 8.16
N ALA A 110 15.43 3.31 7.37
CA ALA A 110 16.77 3.60 7.89
C ALA A 110 16.78 4.86 8.77
N ARG A 111 16.12 5.93 8.33
CA ARG A 111 16.01 7.18 9.11
C ARG A 111 15.24 6.98 10.41
N LEU A 112 14.16 6.19 10.39
CA LEU A 112 13.38 5.87 11.58
C LEU A 112 14.20 5.07 12.59
N THR A 113 14.86 3.99 12.16
CA THR A 113 15.66 3.13 13.03
C THR A 113 16.87 3.86 13.61
N GLN A 114 17.58 4.66 12.79
CA GLN A 114 18.68 5.52 13.25
C GLN A 114 18.21 6.60 14.24
N GLY A 115 16.97 7.08 14.09
CA GLY A 115 16.34 8.03 15.00
C GLY A 115 15.81 7.41 16.29
N GLY A 116 15.96 6.09 16.50
CA GLY A 116 15.44 5.39 17.68
C GLY A 116 13.94 5.12 17.65
N TRP A 117 13.29 5.30 16.49
CA TRP A 117 11.85 5.06 16.32
C TRP A 117 11.59 3.62 15.87
N ALA A 118 10.76 2.91 16.62
CA ALA A 118 10.34 1.56 16.27
C ALA A 118 9.49 1.57 14.97
N ALA A 119 10.04 1.01 13.89
CA ALA A 119 9.39 0.86 12.59
C ALA A 119 9.11 -0.62 12.28
N TYR A 120 8.01 -0.89 11.56
CA TYR A 120 7.60 -2.24 11.22
C TYR A 120 7.08 -2.33 9.78
N PHE A 121 7.49 -3.37 9.06
CA PHE A 121 6.93 -3.73 7.76
C PHE A 121 6.14 -5.03 7.91
N CYS A 122 4.81 -4.93 7.85
CA CYS A 122 3.89 -5.93 8.40
C CYS A 122 3.56 -7.09 7.43
N ASN A 123 4.26 -7.21 6.31
CA ASN A 123 3.97 -8.19 5.27
C ASN A 123 4.76 -9.49 5.46
N ALA A 124 4.06 -10.61 5.53
CA ALA A 124 4.67 -11.95 5.47
C ALA A 124 4.96 -12.37 4.02
N TYR A 125 6.04 -13.12 3.84
CA TYR A 125 6.43 -13.74 2.57
C TYR A 125 6.57 -15.26 2.72
N PRO A 126 6.10 -16.06 1.74
CA PRO A 126 6.25 -17.51 1.79
C PRO A 126 7.70 -17.92 1.52
N GLN A 127 8.12 -19.10 1.96
CA GLN A 127 9.50 -19.61 1.81
C GLN A 127 9.98 -19.54 0.34
N ARG A 128 9.12 -19.90 -0.61
CA ARG A 128 9.43 -19.82 -2.05
C ARG A 128 9.85 -18.42 -2.53
N TYR A 129 9.44 -17.35 -1.83
CA TYR A 129 9.87 -15.98 -2.11
C TYR A 129 11.35 -15.80 -1.73
N PHE A 130 11.73 -16.21 -0.51
CA PHE A 130 13.10 -16.14 -0.01
C PHE A 130 14.04 -16.99 -0.87
N ASP A 131 13.67 -18.24 -1.17
CA ASP A 131 14.46 -19.12 -2.02
C ASP A 131 14.68 -18.51 -3.42
N ALA A 132 13.72 -17.75 -3.94
CA ALA A 132 13.86 -17.08 -5.24
C ALA A 132 14.83 -15.89 -5.16
N VAL A 133 14.83 -15.14 -4.05
CA VAL A 133 15.76 -14.03 -3.81
C VAL A 133 17.19 -14.56 -3.64
N GLU A 134 17.39 -15.58 -2.81
CA GLU A 134 18.72 -16.19 -2.56
C GLU A 134 19.33 -16.78 -3.83
N ARG A 135 18.51 -17.41 -4.68
CA ARG A 135 18.96 -17.96 -5.98
C ARG A 135 19.14 -16.90 -7.06
N GLY A 136 18.96 -15.61 -6.75
CA GLY A 136 19.04 -14.52 -7.73
C GLY A 136 17.92 -14.51 -8.77
N LYS A 137 16.88 -15.34 -8.58
CA LYS A 137 15.71 -15.44 -9.49
C LYS A 137 14.67 -14.35 -9.24
N ARG A 138 14.80 -13.60 -8.15
CA ARG A 138 13.93 -12.49 -7.77
C ARG A 138 14.74 -11.35 -7.17
N LEU A 139 14.45 -10.14 -7.63
CA LEU A 139 14.88 -8.91 -6.97
C LEU A 139 13.79 -8.44 -6.01
N LEU A 140 14.18 -7.86 -4.88
CA LEU A 140 13.28 -7.13 -3.99
C LEU A 140 12.70 -5.91 -4.74
N SER A 141 11.38 -5.67 -4.58
CA SER A 141 10.75 -4.38 -4.93
C SER A 141 11.24 -3.27 -3.99
N ALA A 142 10.90 -2.02 -4.29
CA ALA A 142 11.45 -0.87 -3.57
C ALA A 142 11.12 -0.90 -2.07
N ILE A 143 9.89 -1.26 -1.70
CA ILE A 143 9.45 -1.34 -0.30
C ILE A 143 10.23 -2.40 0.51
N PRO A 144 10.23 -3.71 0.15
CA PRO A 144 11.01 -4.70 0.90
C PRO A 144 12.51 -4.45 0.83
N TYR A 145 13.03 -3.87 -0.26
CA TYR A 145 14.44 -3.44 -0.33
C TYR A 145 14.74 -2.37 0.72
N ALA A 146 13.95 -1.30 0.77
CA ALA A 146 14.12 -0.22 1.74
C ALA A 146 13.93 -0.68 3.19
N ALA A 147 13.01 -1.61 3.44
CA ALA A 147 12.83 -2.21 4.77
C ALA A 147 14.09 -2.95 5.22
N VAL A 148 14.66 -3.81 4.35
CA VAL A 148 15.89 -4.55 4.64
C VAL A 148 17.08 -3.61 4.85
N GLN A 149 17.25 -2.61 3.97
CA GLN A 149 18.31 -1.60 4.13
C GLN A 149 18.14 -0.74 5.39
N GLY A 150 16.89 -0.54 5.83
CA GLY A 150 16.57 0.11 7.09
C GLY A 150 16.81 -0.74 8.34
N GLY A 151 17.32 -1.96 8.19
CA GLY A 151 17.59 -2.89 9.29
C GLY A 151 16.39 -3.73 9.71
N LEU A 152 15.30 -3.74 8.94
CA LEU A 152 14.15 -4.58 9.21
C LEU A 152 14.32 -5.97 8.59
N ARG A 153 13.77 -6.97 9.27
CA ARG A 153 13.64 -8.34 8.77
C ARG A 153 12.35 -8.49 7.97
N LEU A 154 12.42 -9.13 6.80
CA LEU A 154 11.20 -9.57 6.10
C LEU A 154 10.54 -10.71 6.88
N LEU A 155 9.23 -10.62 7.06
CA LEU A 155 8.47 -11.57 7.88
C LEU A 155 8.16 -12.85 7.12
N THR A 156 8.05 -13.95 7.87
CA THR A 156 7.97 -15.31 7.34
C THR A 156 6.63 -15.95 7.64
N ALA A 157 6.46 -17.20 7.20
CA ALA A 157 5.35 -18.05 7.60
C ALA A 157 5.24 -18.22 9.13
N GLU A 158 6.36 -18.24 9.85
CA GLU A 158 6.36 -18.37 11.32
C GLU A 158 5.81 -17.13 12.01
N ASP A 159 6.09 -15.94 11.47
CA ASP A 159 5.51 -14.69 11.97
C ASP A 159 4.02 -14.62 11.69
N MET A 160 3.58 -15.11 10.52
CA MET A 160 2.17 -15.25 10.19
C MET A 160 1.47 -16.17 11.19
N ARG A 161 2.03 -17.36 11.49
CA ARG A 161 1.50 -18.29 12.50
C ARG A 161 1.43 -17.69 13.90
N ALA A 162 2.43 -16.89 14.26
CA ALA A 162 2.50 -16.23 15.55
C ALA A 162 1.65 -14.94 15.64
N GLY A 163 0.90 -14.58 14.59
CA GLY A 163 0.09 -13.37 14.55
C GLY A 163 0.90 -12.07 14.55
N ARG A 164 2.18 -12.12 14.15
CA ARG A 164 3.05 -10.93 14.06
C ARG A 164 3.09 -10.32 12.66
N ALA A 165 2.53 -11.00 11.68
CA ALA A 165 2.51 -10.55 10.29
C ALA A 165 1.13 -10.78 9.68
N LEU A 166 0.87 -10.07 8.58
CA LEU A 166 -0.32 -10.26 7.76
C LEU A 166 0.09 -10.65 6.34
N SER A 167 -0.81 -11.36 5.67
CA SER A 167 -0.70 -11.60 4.24
C SER A 167 -0.97 -10.31 3.49
N ALA A 168 -0.31 -10.11 2.35
CA ALA A 168 -0.56 -8.95 1.48
C ALA A 168 -2.03 -8.84 1.02
N ASN A 169 -2.82 -9.92 1.09
CA ASN A 169 -4.27 -9.93 0.79
C ASN A 169 -5.18 -9.77 2.04
N PHE A 170 -4.62 -9.34 3.17
CA PHE A 170 -5.25 -9.18 4.48
C PHE A 170 -5.61 -10.49 5.19
N THR A 171 -6.39 -11.37 4.54
CA THR A 171 -7.08 -12.50 5.20
C THR A 171 -6.19 -13.70 5.49
N GLY A 172 -5.10 -13.90 4.75
CA GLY A 172 -4.28 -15.11 4.84
C GLY A 172 -4.86 -16.33 4.13
N GLU A 173 -6.05 -16.23 3.52
CA GLU A 173 -6.71 -17.36 2.84
C GLU A 173 -5.82 -18.00 1.76
N GLY A 174 -5.22 -17.18 0.89
CA GLY A 174 -4.33 -17.65 -0.18
C GLY A 174 -3.12 -18.44 0.32
N TRP A 175 -2.67 -18.20 1.55
CA TRP A 175 -1.59 -19.00 2.14
C TRP A 175 -2.00 -20.46 2.35
N ARG A 176 -3.25 -20.71 2.72
CA ARG A 176 -3.78 -22.06 2.85
C ARG A 176 -4.10 -22.65 1.48
N THR A 177 -4.87 -21.93 0.66
CA THR A 177 -5.48 -22.46 -0.56
C THR A 177 -4.52 -22.56 -1.74
N GLU A 178 -3.52 -21.68 -1.83
CA GLU A 178 -2.60 -21.61 -2.99
C GLU A 178 -1.14 -21.93 -2.64
N LEU A 179 -0.73 -21.74 -1.39
CA LEU A 179 0.68 -21.84 -0.98
C LEU A 179 0.99 -23.08 -0.11
N GLY A 180 -0.04 -23.80 0.33
CA GLY A 180 0.11 -25.04 1.10
C GLY A 180 0.42 -24.86 2.60
N TYR A 181 0.28 -23.65 3.14
CA TYR A 181 0.48 -23.38 4.57
C TYR A 181 -0.82 -23.60 5.35
N THR A 182 -1.19 -24.85 5.58
CA THR A 182 -2.50 -25.23 6.14
C THR A 182 -2.73 -24.75 7.58
N ASP A 183 -1.69 -24.32 8.28
CA ASP A 183 -1.68 -23.94 9.69
C ASP A 183 -1.53 -22.43 9.94
N THR A 184 -1.38 -21.59 8.91
CA THR A 184 -1.39 -20.13 9.08
C THR A 184 -2.79 -19.64 9.45
N PRO A 185 -2.95 -18.56 10.23
CA PRO A 185 -4.26 -18.02 10.54
C PRO A 185 -5.01 -17.55 9.29
N VAL A 186 -6.34 -17.62 9.35
CA VAL A 186 -7.24 -17.01 8.38
C VAL A 186 -8.17 -16.08 9.13
N TYR A 187 -8.30 -14.86 8.63
CA TYR A 187 -9.09 -13.79 9.21
C TYR A 187 -10.20 -13.39 8.23
N THR A 188 -11.35 -12.94 8.74
CA THR A 188 -12.17 -12.02 7.94
C THR A 188 -11.39 -10.72 7.68
N PRO A 189 -11.77 -9.92 6.68
CA PRO A 189 -11.07 -8.65 6.44
C PRO A 189 -11.10 -7.73 7.67
N GLU A 190 -12.23 -7.62 8.37
CA GLU A 190 -12.39 -6.84 9.60
C GLU A 190 -11.48 -7.36 10.72
N GLU A 191 -11.39 -8.69 10.89
CA GLU A 191 -10.47 -9.32 11.85
C GLU A 191 -9.01 -9.01 11.52
N ALA A 192 -8.64 -9.01 10.24
CA ALA A 192 -7.29 -8.64 9.81
C ALA A 192 -7.00 -7.16 10.11
N GLY A 193 -7.99 -6.26 9.98
CA GLY A 193 -7.87 -4.85 10.37
C GLY A 193 -7.58 -4.69 11.86
N ARG A 194 -8.35 -5.38 12.71
CA ARG A 194 -8.11 -5.44 14.16
C ARG A 194 -6.74 -6.06 14.48
N GLN A 195 -6.32 -7.08 13.73
CA GLN A 195 -5.01 -7.70 13.90
C GLN A 195 -3.87 -6.75 13.56
N LEU A 196 -4.00 -5.94 12.49
CA LEU A 196 -3.01 -4.91 12.18
C LEU A 196 -2.87 -3.92 13.35
N TRP A 197 -3.98 -3.51 13.96
CA TRP A 197 -3.94 -2.63 15.13
C TRP A 197 -3.22 -3.25 16.33
N ARG A 198 -3.47 -4.54 16.60
CA ARG A 198 -2.75 -5.30 17.65
C ARG A 198 -1.26 -5.31 17.42
N ILE A 199 -0.82 -5.60 16.19
CA ILE A 199 0.60 -5.58 15.81
C ILE A 199 1.16 -4.16 15.97
N ALA A 200 0.40 -3.15 15.55
CA ALA A 200 0.87 -1.77 15.54
C ALA A 200 1.14 -1.18 16.93
N GLN A 201 0.61 -1.78 18.01
CA GLN A 201 0.76 -1.24 19.37
C GLN A 201 2.21 -0.98 19.78
N ASP A 202 3.13 -1.83 19.34
CA ASP A 202 4.54 -1.79 19.74
C ASP A 202 5.42 -0.88 18.86
N TYR A 203 4.83 -0.24 17.84
CA TYR A 203 5.57 0.51 16.83
C TYR A 203 5.10 1.95 16.67
N HIS A 204 6.03 2.84 16.38
CA HIS A 204 5.76 4.24 16.04
C HIS A 204 5.34 4.40 14.57
N PHE A 205 5.88 3.54 13.70
CA PHE A 205 5.58 3.53 12.27
C PHE A 205 5.32 2.11 11.80
N VAL A 206 4.17 1.87 11.16
CA VAL A 206 3.85 0.59 10.52
C VAL A 206 3.58 0.83 9.05
N PHE A 207 4.23 0.06 8.19
CA PHE A 207 3.97 0.02 6.76
C PHE A 207 3.35 -1.33 6.39
N PHE A 208 2.25 -1.29 5.63
CA PHE A 208 1.61 -2.48 5.08
C PHE A 208 1.40 -2.31 3.58
N GLU A 209 1.87 -3.26 2.78
CA GLU A 209 1.83 -3.25 1.32
C GLU A 209 0.72 -4.16 0.78
N HIS A 210 -0.16 -3.62 -0.06
CA HIS A 210 -1.14 -4.36 -0.84
C HIS A 210 -0.88 -4.16 -2.34
N TRP A 211 -0.17 -5.12 -2.95
CA TRP A 211 0.25 -5.04 -4.36
C TRP A 211 -0.80 -5.56 -5.37
N LEU A 212 -1.89 -6.16 -4.90
CA LEU A 212 -2.81 -6.91 -5.76
C LEU A 212 -3.62 -5.99 -6.69
N THR A 213 -3.90 -4.75 -6.27
CA THR A 213 -4.63 -3.74 -7.07
C THR A 213 -3.92 -3.46 -8.39
N ASP A 214 -2.61 -3.23 -8.38
CA ASP A 214 -1.81 -3.00 -9.60
C ASP A 214 -1.84 -4.20 -10.55
N LEU A 215 -1.70 -5.42 -10.00
CA LEU A 215 -1.79 -6.64 -10.79
C LEU A 215 -3.16 -6.79 -11.47
N LEU A 216 -4.25 -6.45 -10.77
CA LEU A 216 -5.61 -6.52 -11.30
C LEU A 216 -5.84 -5.47 -12.39
N GLY A 217 -5.31 -4.26 -12.22
CA GLY A 217 -5.29 -3.21 -13.26
C GLY A 217 -4.60 -3.69 -14.54
N HIS A 218 -3.39 -4.23 -14.42
CA HIS A 218 -2.68 -4.82 -15.57
C HIS A 218 -3.43 -5.96 -16.27
N ARG A 219 -4.26 -6.70 -15.52
CA ARG A 219 -5.11 -7.77 -16.06
C ARG A 219 -6.41 -7.27 -16.68
N ARG A 220 -6.80 -6.02 -16.43
CA ARG A 220 -8.13 -5.46 -16.74
C ARG A 220 -9.25 -6.25 -16.06
N ASP A 221 -8.96 -6.70 -14.85
CA ASP A 221 -9.88 -7.51 -14.07
C ASP A 221 -10.74 -6.62 -13.17
N LEU A 222 -11.76 -6.00 -13.77
CA LEU A 222 -12.67 -5.09 -13.04
C LEU A 222 -13.35 -5.80 -11.86
N ALA A 223 -13.85 -7.02 -12.07
CA ALA A 223 -14.54 -7.77 -11.03
C ALA A 223 -13.61 -8.15 -9.87
N GLY A 224 -12.39 -8.60 -10.20
CA GLY A 224 -11.36 -8.87 -9.19
C GLY A 224 -10.93 -7.60 -8.44
N ALA A 225 -10.81 -6.47 -9.14
CA ALA A 225 -10.47 -5.18 -8.55
C ALA A 225 -11.55 -4.67 -7.59
N VAL A 226 -12.83 -4.77 -7.98
CA VAL A 226 -13.97 -4.46 -7.10
C VAL A 226 -13.90 -5.31 -5.83
N ALA A 227 -13.77 -6.64 -5.96
CA ALA A 227 -13.69 -7.53 -4.81
C ALA A 227 -12.46 -7.25 -3.90
N ALA A 228 -11.33 -6.83 -4.48
CA ALA A 228 -10.14 -6.44 -3.72
C ALA A 228 -10.35 -5.13 -2.94
N LEU A 229 -11.01 -4.14 -3.54
CA LEU A 229 -11.32 -2.86 -2.89
C LEU A 229 -12.38 -3.01 -1.80
N GLU A 230 -13.44 -3.79 -2.03
CA GLU A 230 -14.45 -4.08 -1.00
C GLU A 230 -13.84 -4.81 0.20
N ARG A 231 -12.92 -5.76 -0.07
CA ARG A 231 -12.14 -6.42 0.99
C ARG A 231 -11.28 -5.42 1.77
N PHE A 232 -10.64 -4.48 1.08
CA PHE A 232 -9.86 -3.43 1.71
C PHE A 232 -10.75 -2.50 2.57
N ASP A 233 -11.95 -2.16 2.10
CA ASP A 233 -12.90 -1.33 2.85
C ASP A 233 -13.33 -2.01 4.16
N SER A 234 -13.70 -3.30 4.10
CA SER A 234 -13.96 -4.11 5.31
C SER A 234 -12.74 -4.21 6.24
N PHE A 235 -11.53 -4.36 5.69
CA PHE A 235 -10.30 -4.34 6.47
C PHE A 235 -10.09 -3.00 7.17
N LEU A 236 -10.32 -1.90 6.47
CA LEU A 236 -10.24 -0.55 7.02
C LEU A 236 -11.28 -0.35 8.13
N ALA A 237 -12.52 -0.83 7.96
CA ALA A 237 -13.54 -0.78 8.99
C ALA A 237 -13.07 -1.42 10.31
N GLY A 238 -12.53 -2.64 10.24
CA GLY A 238 -12.01 -3.33 11.42
C GLY A 238 -10.79 -2.64 12.06
N LEU A 239 -9.94 -2.00 11.24
CA LEU A 239 -8.84 -1.18 11.75
C LEU A 239 -9.37 0.05 12.50
N LEU A 240 -10.32 0.78 11.91
CA LEU A 240 -10.88 2.01 12.48
C LEU A 240 -11.70 1.76 13.75
N GLU A 241 -12.39 0.62 13.82
CA GLU A 241 -13.09 0.17 15.04
C GLU A 241 -12.13 0.03 16.23
N ALA A 242 -10.91 -0.48 16.00
CA ALA A 242 -9.95 -0.77 17.06
C ALA A 242 -8.95 0.37 17.32
N ALA A 243 -8.63 1.18 16.31
CA ALA A 243 -7.57 2.18 16.38
C ALA A 243 -7.91 3.38 17.25
N ASN A 244 -6.95 3.84 18.07
CA ASN A 244 -7.04 5.14 18.71
C ASN A 244 -6.62 6.25 17.73
N LEU A 245 -7.59 6.83 17.03
CA LEU A 245 -7.39 7.89 16.04
C LEU A 245 -6.96 9.24 16.64
N SER A 246 -7.08 9.44 17.96
CA SER A 246 -6.58 10.66 18.60
C SER A 246 -5.04 10.69 18.71
N GLU A 247 -4.40 9.52 18.65
CA GLU A 247 -2.95 9.37 18.69
C GLU A 247 -2.34 8.74 17.42
N THR A 248 -3.18 8.33 16.46
CA THR A 248 -2.73 7.61 15.26
C THR A 248 -3.12 8.35 13.99
N LEU A 249 -2.14 8.62 13.13
CA LEU A 249 -2.35 9.00 11.74
C LEU A 249 -2.37 7.72 10.89
N ILE A 250 -3.46 7.50 10.14
CA ILE A 250 -3.50 6.47 9.11
C ILE A 250 -3.41 7.17 7.75
N ILE A 251 -2.48 6.70 6.92
CA ILE A 251 -2.26 7.17 5.56
C ILE A 251 -2.59 6.01 4.64
N ILE A 252 -3.56 6.18 3.75
CA ILE A 252 -3.79 5.30 2.61
C ILE A 252 -3.14 5.97 1.42
N GLY A 253 -2.20 5.31 0.75
CA GLY A 253 -1.42 5.94 -0.31
C GLY A 253 -1.08 5.00 -1.45
N SER A 254 -0.98 5.57 -2.65
CA SER A 254 -0.47 4.89 -3.83
C SER A 254 0.66 5.70 -4.46
N ASP A 255 1.49 5.03 -5.24
CA ASP A 255 2.62 5.59 -5.98
C ASP A 255 2.27 6.03 -7.41
N HIS A 256 1.22 5.45 -8.00
CA HIS A 256 0.71 5.81 -9.33
C HIS A 256 -0.73 5.35 -9.56
N GLY A 257 -1.32 5.77 -10.69
CA GLY A 257 -2.58 5.22 -11.20
C GLY A 257 -2.39 3.99 -12.09
N ASN A 258 -3.34 3.05 -12.03
CA ASN A 258 -3.48 1.89 -12.90
C ASN A 258 -4.91 1.34 -12.80
N VAL A 259 -5.29 0.83 -11.62
CA VAL A 259 -6.51 0.02 -11.45
C VAL A 259 -7.80 0.81 -11.67
N GLU A 260 -7.76 2.14 -11.53
CA GLU A 260 -8.90 3.04 -11.76
C GLU A 260 -9.33 3.14 -13.23
N ASP A 261 -8.58 2.53 -14.17
CA ASP A 261 -8.96 2.37 -15.57
C ASP A 261 -8.69 0.94 -16.06
N CYS A 262 -9.64 0.04 -15.80
CA CYS A 262 -9.59 -1.34 -16.27
C CYS A 262 -9.85 -1.50 -17.79
N SER A 263 -9.93 -0.42 -18.58
CA SER A 263 -9.95 -0.52 -20.06
C SER A 263 -8.55 -0.75 -20.65
N THR A 264 -7.50 -0.34 -19.91
CA THR A 264 -6.09 -0.41 -20.31
C THR A 264 -5.30 -1.38 -19.43
N ARG A 265 -4.16 -1.87 -19.93
CA ARG A 265 -3.20 -2.67 -19.15
C ARG A 265 -2.01 -1.84 -18.67
N LYS A 266 -1.99 -0.54 -18.96
CA LYS A 266 -0.88 0.37 -18.66
C LYS A 266 -1.26 1.22 -17.47
N HIS A 267 -0.26 1.72 -16.76
CA HIS A 267 -0.45 2.80 -15.80
C HIS A 267 -1.12 4.00 -16.48
N THR A 268 -1.75 4.83 -15.66
CA THR A 268 -2.38 6.07 -16.11
C THR A 268 -1.52 7.27 -15.70
N GLU A 269 -1.93 8.45 -16.13
CA GLU A 269 -1.39 9.74 -15.66
C GLU A 269 -2.37 10.40 -14.67
N ASN A 270 -3.35 9.63 -14.16
CA ASN A 270 -4.27 10.12 -13.17
C ASN A 270 -3.53 10.37 -11.84
N PRO A 271 -4.02 11.32 -11.01
CA PRO A 271 -3.50 11.50 -9.67
C PRO A 271 -3.56 10.19 -8.87
N ALA A 272 -2.50 9.87 -8.13
CA ALA A 272 -2.50 8.75 -7.20
C ALA A 272 -3.43 9.03 -6.01
N LEU A 273 -4.01 7.96 -5.46
CA LEU A 273 -4.86 8.05 -4.27
C LEU A 273 -4.02 8.42 -3.04
N THR A 274 -4.50 9.40 -2.26
CA THR A 274 -4.03 9.62 -0.89
C THR A 274 -5.20 9.97 0.01
N ILE A 275 -5.35 9.24 1.13
CA ILE A 275 -6.36 9.53 2.15
C ILE A 275 -5.66 9.62 3.52
N LEU A 276 -5.94 10.68 4.26
CA LEU A 276 -5.44 10.90 5.62
C LEU A 276 -6.57 10.76 6.63
N LEU A 277 -6.34 10.01 7.71
CA LEU A 277 -7.31 9.72 8.77
C LEU A 277 -6.67 9.89 10.15
N GLY A 278 -7.44 10.39 11.12
CA GLY A 278 -7.01 10.48 12.52
C GLY A 278 -6.08 11.67 12.82
N ALA A 279 -5.09 11.44 13.67
CA ALA A 279 -4.33 12.49 14.35
C ALA A 279 -3.45 13.31 13.40
N GLY A 280 -3.57 14.65 13.48
CA GLY A 280 -2.68 15.57 12.76
C GLY A 280 -2.88 15.64 11.24
N ARG A 281 -4.06 15.25 10.75
CA ARG A 281 -4.43 15.39 9.34
C ARG A 281 -4.65 16.84 8.89
#